data_AF-A0A1Q7KFL6-F1
#
_entry.id   AF-A0A1Q7KFL6-F1
#
_cell.length_a   1.000
_cell.length_b   1.000
_cell.length_c   1.000
_cell.angle_alpha   90.00
_cell.angle_beta   90.00
_cell.angle_gamma   90.00
#
_symmetry.space_group_name_H-M   'P 1'
#
loop_
_entity.id
_entity.type
_entity.pdbx_description
1 polymer ?
#
loop_
_entity_poly.entity_id
_entity_poly.type
_entity_poly.pdbx_seq_one_letter_code
_entity_poly.pdbx_strand_id
1 'polypeptide(L)'
;MIQRFVLRYFERILVLLLVASMLAINSLIEQKFAFLSFYYLPIILAGFRSGRRFAVGSGFFVVALVLYIQATQGMGMEPGLTQDALLTLVPWGGFLILTGYVVGSLAEQRAARLADLKNAYLATLEVLTFHIESAESNQEGHSTRVAELAAAMGAELNLMDDELENLRIAALLHEVGTADQRLLKMLSRSVTDESVTVARALRGAAEIIAEYSHYYEIVGDDWDIEALPMAIAVKVLAVADAFETLQMATPVRPAFTRWSALEEIEKGAGRTFAREAVRALRVVAGRPEALRAS
;
A
#
# COMPACT_ATOMS: atom_id res chain seq x y z
N MET A 1 28.34 8.15 -15.97
CA MET A 1 28.21 9.62 -15.81
C MET A 1 27.19 10.22 -16.79
N ILE A 2 27.24 9.87 -18.08
CA ILE A 2 26.33 10.36 -19.14
C ILE A 2 24.85 10.03 -18.86
N GLN A 3 24.53 8.81 -18.42
CA GLN A 3 23.14 8.43 -18.10
C GLN A 3 22.52 9.34 -17.04
N ARG A 4 23.17 9.57 -15.88
CA ARG A 4 22.63 10.45 -14.83
C ARG A 4 22.44 11.91 -15.26
N PHE A 5 23.26 12.40 -16.18
CA PHE A 5 23.13 13.74 -16.75
C PHE A 5 21.92 13.83 -17.70
N VAL A 6 21.78 12.87 -18.61
CA VAL A 6 20.62 12.77 -19.53
C VAL A 6 19.32 12.63 -18.75
N LEU A 7 19.31 11.86 -17.65
CA LEU A 7 18.12 11.69 -16.81
C LEU A 7 17.71 13.00 -16.12
N ARG A 8 18.67 13.85 -15.73
CA ARG A 8 18.46 15.10 -14.98
C ARG A 8 18.00 16.26 -15.86
N TYR A 9 18.47 16.32 -17.10
CA TYR A 9 18.12 17.37 -18.06
C TYR A 9 17.20 16.86 -19.18
N PHE A 10 16.55 15.71 -18.97
CA PHE A 10 15.77 15.02 -19.98
C PHE A 10 14.72 15.95 -20.63
N GLU A 11 14.01 16.74 -19.83
CA GLU A 11 13.00 17.69 -20.31
C GLU A 11 13.60 18.73 -21.27
N ARG A 12 14.74 19.32 -20.90
CA ARG A 12 15.43 20.32 -21.73
C ARG A 12 16.01 19.69 -22.99
N ILE A 13 16.56 18.48 -22.89
CA ILE A 13 17.11 17.74 -24.03
C ILE A 13 16.00 17.35 -25.00
N LEU A 14 14.84 16.91 -24.49
CA LEU A 14 13.70 16.52 -25.31
C LEU A 14 13.10 17.72 -26.05
N VAL A 15 12.96 18.87 -25.38
CA VAL A 15 12.54 20.11 -26.02
C VAL A 15 13.55 20.57 -27.08
N LEU A 16 14.85 20.54 -26.77
CA LEU A 16 15.90 20.90 -27.74
C LEU A 16 15.91 19.95 -28.95
N LEU A 17 15.70 18.65 -28.74
CA LEU A 17 15.63 17.65 -29.80
C LEU A 17 14.37 17.82 -30.66
N LEU A 18 13.23 18.12 -30.04
CA LEU A 18 11.99 18.48 -30.74
C LEU A 18 12.18 19.72 -31.62
N VAL A 19 12.77 20.78 -31.07
CA VAL A 19 13.02 22.01 -31.82
C VAL A 19 14.06 21.79 -32.93
N ALA A 20 15.14 21.05 -32.66
CA ALA A 20 16.16 20.74 -33.66
C ALA A 20 15.63 19.86 -34.79
N SER A 21 14.86 18.81 -34.48
CA SER A 21 14.20 17.97 -35.49
C SER A 21 13.20 18.77 -36.31
N MET A 22 12.47 19.70 -35.68
CA MET A 22 11.55 20.60 -36.38
C MET A 22 12.27 21.55 -37.34
N LEU A 23 13.38 22.16 -36.93
CA LEU A 23 14.20 23.04 -37.79
C LEU A 23 14.84 22.28 -38.96
N ALA A 24 15.27 21.04 -38.73
CA ALA A 24 15.81 20.16 -39.75
C ALA A 24 14.74 19.76 -40.77
N ILE A 25 13.56 19.31 -40.31
CA ILE A 25 12.43 18.96 -41.18
C ILE A 25 11.99 20.16 -42.02
N ASN A 26 11.91 21.35 -41.41
CA ASN A 26 11.45 22.54 -42.11
C ASN A 26 12.44 23.05 -43.19
N SER A 27 13.75 22.86 -42.97
CA SER A 27 14.80 23.37 -43.87
C SER A 27 15.24 22.37 -44.95
N LEU A 28 15.15 21.05 -44.70
CA LEU A 28 15.76 20.02 -45.54
C LEU A 28 14.75 19.16 -46.32
N ILE A 29 13.46 19.20 -45.95
CA ILE A 29 12.47 18.25 -46.45
C ILE A 29 11.40 18.99 -47.23
N GLU A 30 11.24 18.66 -48.51
CA GLU A 30 10.18 19.21 -49.37
C GLU A 30 8.80 18.66 -48.96
N GLN A 31 8.72 17.37 -48.59
CA GLN A 31 7.48 16.71 -48.16
C GLN A 31 7.29 16.72 -46.64
N LYS A 32 7.09 17.93 -46.08
CA LYS A 32 7.02 18.21 -44.63
C LYS A 32 5.92 17.43 -43.90
N PHE A 33 4.83 17.08 -44.60
CA PHE A 33 3.69 16.34 -44.04
C PHE A 33 4.01 14.91 -43.58
N ALA A 34 4.86 14.19 -44.31
CA ALA A 34 5.18 12.79 -43.99
C ALA A 34 5.91 12.65 -42.64
N PHE A 35 6.54 13.73 -42.17
CA PHE A 35 7.35 13.74 -40.95
C PHE A 35 6.56 14.15 -39.70
N LEU A 36 5.28 14.53 -39.83
CA LEU A 36 4.42 14.80 -38.68
C LEU A 36 4.30 13.56 -37.75
N SER A 37 4.39 12.35 -38.32
CA SER A 37 4.41 11.10 -37.57
C SER A 37 5.65 10.93 -36.69
N PHE A 38 6.76 11.61 -36.98
CA PHE A 38 7.97 11.51 -36.16
C PHE A 38 7.82 12.19 -34.79
N TYR A 39 6.91 13.15 -34.65
CA TYR A 39 6.64 13.80 -33.37
C TYR A 39 6.00 12.87 -32.34
N TYR A 40 5.44 11.73 -32.75
CA TYR A 40 4.93 10.74 -31.81
C TYR A 40 6.04 10.11 -30.96
N LEU A 41 7.24 9.88 -31.52
CA LEU A 41 8.36 9.27 -30.81
C LEU A 41 8.79 10.05 -29.55
N PRO A 42 9.09 11.36 -29.62
CA PRO A 42 9.43 12.13 -28.43
C PRO A 42 8.24 12.26 -27.48
N ILE A 43 6.99 12.31 -27.94
CA ILE A 43 5.81 12.36 -27.06
C ILE A 43 5.61 11.04 -26.30
N ILE A 44 5.78 9.90 -26.96
CA ILE A 44 5.75 8.58 -26.33
C ILE A 44 6.87 8.47 -25.29
N LEU A 45 8.09 8.92 -25.64
CA LEU A 45 9.23 8.91 -24.72
C LEU A 45 9.00 9.84 -23.52
N ALA A 46 8.42 11.03 -23.75
CA ALA A 46 8.03 11.97 -22.72
C ALA A 46 6.97 11.36 -21.77
N GLY A 47 5.95 10.68 -22.32
CA GLY A 47 4.94 9.98 -21.53
C GLY A 47 5.52 8.86 -20.69
N PHE A 48 6.36 8.02 -21.29
CA PHE A 48 6.97 6.89 -20.59
C PHE A 48 7.88 7.32 -19.43
N ARG A 49 8.53 8.49 -19.56
CA ARG A 49 9.61 8.89 -18.65
C ARG A 49 9.26 9.99 -17.67
N SER A 50 8.49 10.98 -18.11
CA SER A 50 8.15 12.18 -17.35
C SER A 50 6.67 12.23 -16.94
N GLY A 51 5.90 11.19 -17.27
CA GLY A 51 4.50 11.07 -16.91
C GLY A 51 3.55 11.82 -17.84
N ARG A 52 2.26 11.70 -17.52
CA ARG A 52 1.13 12.15 -18.35
C ARG A 52 1.10 13.65 -18.52
N ARG A 53 1.26 14.41 -17.43
CA ARG A 53 1.14 15.88 -17.45
C ARG A 53 2.17 16.51 -18.39
N PHE A 54 3.41 16.02 -18.33
CA PHE A 54 4.49 16.52 -19.16
C PHE A 54 4.30 16.13 -20.63
N ALA A 55 3.87 14.90 -20.92
CA ALA A 55 3.62 14.44 -22.29
C ALA A 55 2.48 15.21 -22.97
N VAL A 56 1.38 15.45 -22.26
CA VAL A 56 0.25 16.24 -22.76
C VAL A 56 0.69 17.70 -23.00
N GLY A 57 1.41 18.31 -22.06
CA GLY A 57 1.96 19.66 -22.23
C GLY A 57 2.89 19.78 -23.44
N SER A 58 3.76 18.80 -23.63
CA SER A 58 4.66 18.72 -24.78
C SER A 58 3.88 18.54 -26.10
N GLY A 59 2.79 17.74 -26.08
CA GLY A 59 1.89 17.59 -27.22
C GLY A 59 1.23 18.90 -27.63
N PHE A 60 0.66 19.65 -26.68
CA PHE A 60 0.11 20.98 -26.93
C PHE A 60 1.15 21.95 -27.51
N PHE A 61 2.37 21.95 -26.95
CA PHE A 61 3.46 22.78 -27.44
C PHE A 61 3.83 22.46 -28.89
N VAL A 62 3.97 21.17 -29.23
CA VAL A 62 4.28 20.73 -30.59
C VAL A 62 3.16 21.09 -31.56
N VAL A 63 1.89 20.87 -31.19
CA VAL A 63 0.74 21.24 -32.03
C VAL A 63 0.69 22.75 -32.27
N ALA A 64 0.90 23.57 -31.23
CA ALA A 64 0.93 25.03 -31.37
C ALA A 64 2.06 25.50 -32.29
N LEU A 65 3.25 24.88 -32.17
CA LEU A 65 4.41 25.20 -33.01
C LEU A 65 4.16 24.81 -34.48
N VAL A 66 3.57 23.64 -34.73
CA VAL A 66 3.17 23.18 -36.06
C VAL A 66 2.15 24.13 -36.69
N LEU A 67 1.13 24.54 -35.94
CA LEU A 67 0.13 25.50 -36.42
C LEU A 67 0.76 26.87 -36.75
N TYR A 68 1.71 27.34 -35.93
CA TYR A 68 2.43 28.58 -36.18
C TYR A 68 3.26 28.53 -37.48
N ILE A 69 3.99 27.43 -37.73
CA ILE A 69 4.74 27.26 -38.98
C ILE A 69 3.79 27.17 -40.17
N GLN A 70 2.67 26.45 -40.06
CA GLN A 70 1.65 26.39 -41.12
C GLN A 70 1.06 27.77 -41.43
N ALA A 71 0.82 28.59 -40.40
CA ALA A 71 0.26 29.93 -40.58
C ALA A 71 1.24 30.91 -41.25
N THR A 72 2.55 30.76 -41.04
CA THR A 72 3.57 31.73 -41.49
C THR A 72 4.30 31.31 -42.76
N GLN A 73 4.64 30.03 -42.90
CA GLN A 73 5.50 29.52 -43.97
C GLN A 73 4.78 28.52 -44.88
N GLY A 74 3.71 27.88 -44.40
CA GLY A 74 3.07 26.76 -45.08
C GLY A 74 3.93 25.49 -45.06
N MET A 75 3.38 24.37 -44.62
CA MET A 75 4.08 23.09 -44.57
C MET A 75 3.71 22.19 -45.76
N GLY A 76 3.91 22.67 -46.99
CA GLY A 76 3.54 21.94 -48.20
C GLY A 76 2.07 22.13 -48.62
N MET A 77 1.37 23.07 -47.97
CA MET A 77 0.11 23.67 -48.42
C MET A 77 0.29 25.18 -48.46
N GLU A 78 -0.70 25.91 -49.00
CA GLU A 78 -0.68 27.37 -48.97
C GLU A 78 -0.48 27.90 -47.53
N PRO A 79 0.36 28.93 -47.33
CA PRO A 79 0.54 29.55 -46.03
C PRO A 79 -0.79 30.06 -45.48
N GLY A 80 -1.04 29.76 -44.21
CA GLY A 80 -2.27 30.15 -43.53
C GLY A 80 -3.03 28.98 -42.92
N LEU A 81 -4.04 29.32 -42.12
CA LEU A 81 -4.98 28.37 -41.52
C LEU A 81 -6.13 28.08 -42.49
N THR A 82 -5.79 27.54 -43.65
CA THR A 82 -6.77 27.12 -44.66
C THR A 82 -7.62 25.95 -44.12
N GLN A 83 -8.80 25.75 -44.70
CA GLN A 83 -9.69 24.68 -44.28
C GLN A 83 -9.03 23.29 -44.40
N ASP A 84 -8.28 23.05 -45.49
CA ASP A 84 -7.55 21.79 -45.70
C ASP A 84 -6.46 21.57 -44.65
N ALA A 85 -5.79 22.64 -44.24
CA ALA A 85 -4.78 22.59 -43.18
C ALA A 85 -5.40 22.22 -41.84
N LEU A 86 -6.52 22.83 -41.48
CA LEU A 86 -7.21 22.55 -40.23
C LEU A 86 -7.77 21.12 -40.20
N LEU A 87 -8.37 20.65 -41.30
CA LEU A 87 -8.90 19.29 -41.41
C LEU A 87 -7.82 18.22 -41.28
N THR A 88 -6.56 18.54 -41.61
CA THR A 88 -5.44 17.60 -41.48
C THR A 88 -4.74 17.70 -40.12
N LEU A 89 -4.46 18.93 -39.66
CA LEU A 89 -3.65 19.17 -38.46
C LEU A 89 -4.43 19.00 -37.16
N VAL A 90 -5.73 19.29 -37.13
CA VAL A 90 -6.55 19.13 -35.92
C VAL A 90 -6.67 17.65 -35.52
N PRO A 91 -7.05 16.70 -36.41
CA PRO A 91 -7.07 15.29 -36.06
C PRO A 91 -5.68 14.75 -35.69
N TRP A 92 -4.64 15.16 -36.43
CA TRP A 92 -3.27 14.75 -36.12
C TRP A 92 -2.83 15.22 -34.73
N GLY A 93 -3.06 16.50 -34.39
CA GLY A 93 -2.71 17.05 -33.09
C GLY A 93 -3.52 16.42 -31.96
N GLY A 94 -4.80 16.12 -32.21
CA GLY A 94 -5.65 15.37 -31.29
C GLY A 94 -5.09 13.97 -30.99
N PHE A 95 -4.74 13.21 -32.03
CA PHE A 95 -4.12 11.90 -31.86
C PHE A 95 -2.76 11.97 -31.16
N LEU A 96 -1.94 12.98 -31.44
CA LEU A 96 -0.64 13.18 -30.77
C LEU A 96 -0.81 13.40 -29.26
N ILE A 97 -1.73 14.30 -28.87
CA ILE A 97 -2.02 14.59 -27.46
C ILE A 97 -2.63 13.37 -26.77
N LEU A 98 -3.58 12.69 -27.42
CA LEU A 98 -4.19 11.46 -26.91
C LEU A 98 -3.14 10.37 -26.68
N THR A 99 -2.19 10.20 -27.61
CA THR A 99 -1.08 9.25 -27.47
C THR A 99 -0.24 9.58 -26.23
N GLY A 100 0.12 10.86 -26.04
CA GLY A 100 0.85 11.30 -24.85
C GLY A 100 0.08 11.06 -23.55
N TYR A 101 -1.24 11.29 -23.56
CA TYR A 101 -2.12 11.01 -22.42
C TYR A 101 -2.15 9.52 -22.06
N VAL A 102 -2.40 8.64 -23.05
CA VAL A 102 -2.53 7.20 -22.84
C VAL A 102 -1.20 6.61 -22.37
N VAL A 103 -0.10 6.88 -23.10
CA VAL A 103 1.22 6.36 -22.75
C VAL A 103 1.69 6.86 -21.39
N GLY A 104 1.47 8.15 -21.10
CA GLY A 104 1.82 8.72 -19.80
C GLY A 104 1.02 8.10 -18.65
N SER A 105 -0.29 7.90 -18.84
CA SER A 105 -1.14 7.26 -17.82
C SER A 105 -0.74 5.80 -17.56
N LEU A 106 -0.43 5.04 -18.62
CA LEU A 106 -0.01 3.66 -18.50
C LEU A 106 1.35 3.52 -17.81
N ALA A 107 2.27 4.45 -18.09
CA ALA A 107 3.57 4.50 -17.43
C ALA A 107 3.45 4.83 -15.94
N GLU A 108 2.60 5.80 -15.58
CA GLU A 108 2.28 6.16 -14.18
C GLU A 108 1.67 4.96 -13.43
N GLN A 109 0.68 4.29 -14.02
CA GLN A 109 0.05 3.09 -13.43
C GLN A 109 1.05 1.95 -13.25
N ARG A 110 1.92 1.71 -14.24
CA ARG A 110 2.97 0.68 -14.14
C ARG A 110 3.95 0.99 -13.02
N ALA A 111 4.37 2.25 -12.89
CA ALA A 111 5.29 2.67 -11.83
C ALA A 111 4.67 2.51 -10.44
N ALA A 112 3.39 2.87 -10.28
CA ALA A 112 2.64 2.67 -9.04
C ALA A 112 2.55 1.18 -8.68
N ARG A 113 2.10 0.32 -9.61
CA ARG A 113 2.02 -1.14 -9.37
C ARG A 113 3.36 -1.77 -8.99
N LEU A 114 4.45 -1.34 -9.63
CA LEU A 114 5.79 -1.83 -9.29
C LEU A 114 6.23 -1.37 -7.90
N ALA A 115 5.87 -0.15 -7.49
CA ALA A 115 6.14 0.33 -6.14
C ALA A 115 5.34 -0.47 -5.11
N ASP A 116 4.06 -0.72 -5.38
CA ASP A 116 3.19 -1.53 -4.51
C ASP A 116 3.72 -2.95 -4.35
N LEU A 117 4.10 -3.61 -5.46
CA LEU A 117 4.71 -4.95 -5.43
C LEU A 117 6.03 -4.97 -4.64
N LYS A 118 6.87 -3.95 -4.81
CA LYS A 118 8.12 -3.83 -4.06
C LYS A 118 7.85 -3.67 -2.57
N ASN A 119 6.88 -2.83 -2.19
CA ASN A 119 6.51 -2.61 -0.80
C ASN A 119 5.93 -3.87 -0.17
N ALA A 120 5.04 -4.58 -0.88
CA ALA A 120 4.50 -5.85 -0.43
C ALA A 120 5.60 -6.90 -0.24
N TYR A 121 6.53 -7.01 -1.20
CA TYR A 121 7.66 -7.94 -1.11
C TYR A 121 8.57 -7.64 0.09
N LEU A 122 8.88 -6.36 0.34
CA LEU A 122 9.65 -5.96 1.52
C LEU A 122 8.92 -6.27 2.83
N ALA A 123 7.61 -6.01 2.90
CA ALA A 123 6.80 -6.37 4.06
C ALA A 123 6.79 -7.89 4.29
N THR A 124 6.65 -8.71 3.25
CA THR A 124 6.73 -10.17 3.38
C THR A 124 8.11 -10.63 3.86
N LEU A 125 9.19 -10.07 3.30
CA LEU A 125 10.55 -10.41 3.74
C LEU A 125 10.77 -10.04 5.21
N GLU A 126 10.27 -8.89 5.65
CA GLU A 126 10.40 -8.45 7.04
C GLU A 126 9.61 -9.34 7.99
N VAL A 127 8.38 -9.73 7.62
CA VAL A 127 7.59 -10.71 8.38
C VAL A 127 8.31 -12.07 8.45
N LEU A 128 8.94 -12.53 7.36
CA LEU A 128 9.68 -13.80 7.34
C LEU A 128 10.96 -13.74 8.17
N THR A 129 11.77 -12.69 8.02
CA THR A 129 12.99 -12.48 8.81
C THR A 129 12.64 -12.38 10.29
N PHE A 130 11.56 -11.68 10.62
CA PHE A 130 11.09 -11.60 11.98
C PHE A 130 10.61 -12.98 12.50
N HIS A 131 9.86 -13.75 11.70
CA HIS A 131 9.44 -15.09 12.12
C HIS A 131 10.64 -15.95 12.51
N ILE A 132 11.74 -15.85 11.75
CA ILE A 132 13.01 -16.52 12.04
C ILE A 132 13.63 -16.00 13.35
N GLU A 133 13.70 -14.68 13.56
CA GLU A 133 14.23 -14.07 14.79
C GLU A 133 13.39 -14.38 16.05
N SER A 134 12.06 -14.48 15.91
CA SER A 134 11.16 -14.87 17.00
C SER A 134 11.32 -16.33 17.40
N ALA A 135 11.55 -17.22 16.43
CA ALA A 135 11.84 -18.63 16.70
C ALA A 135 13.15 -18.80 17.49
N GLU A 136 14.11 -17.89 17.34
CA GLU A 136 15.38 -17.93 18.07
C GLU A 136 15.28 -17.37 19.51
N SER A 137 14.31 -16.49 19.82
CA SER A 137 14.33 -15.72 21.07
C SER A 137 13.39 -16.19 22.18
N ASN A 138 12.23 -16.81 21.89
CA ASN A 138 11.49 -17.66 22.84
C ASN A 138 10.17 -18.20 22.25
N GLN A 139 9.96 -19.50 22.44
CA GLN A 139 8.67 -20.24 22.38
C GLN A 139 7.97 -20.26 21.01
N GLU A 140 8.46 -21.17 20.15
CA GLU A 140 7.82 -21.56 18.89
C GLU A 140 6.28 -21.61 19.01
N GLY A 141 5.63 -20.75 18.21
CA GLY A 141 4.18 -20.76 18.02
C GLY A 141 3.33 -19.99 19.03
N HIS A 142 3.88 -19.18 19.96
CA HIS A 142 3.07 -18.29 20.82
C HIS A 142 2.14 -17.39 20.02
N SER A 143 2.70 -16.55 19.17
CA SER A 143 1.93 -15.65 18.30
C SER A 143 0.92 -16.39 17.41
N THR A 144 1.23 -17.62 16.98
CA THR A 144 0.28 -18.49 16.25
C THR A 144 -0.90 -18.92 17.14
N ARG A 145 -0.64 -19.41 18.35
CA ARG A 145 -1.70 -19.81 19.31
C ARG A 145 -2.55 -18.63 19.76
N VAL A 146 -1.92 -17.46 19.99
CA VAL A 146 -2.64 -16.21 20.28
C VAL A 146 -3.56 -15.85 19.10
N ALA A 147 -3.08 -15.96 17.86
CA ALA A 147 -3.90 -15.67 16.68
C ALA A 147 -5.07 -16.63 16.50
N GLU A 148 -4.86 -17.93 16.69
CA GLU A 148 -5.93 -18.94 16.65
C GLU A 148 -6.97 -18.70 17.74
N LEU A 149 -6.53 -18.41 18.96
CA LEU A 149 -7.40 -18.12 20.10
C LEU A 149 -8.18 -16.82 19.89
N ALA A 150 -7.52 -15.75 19.46
CA ALA A 150 -8.14 -14.46 19.19
C ALA A 150 -9.18 -14.57 18.07
N ALA A 151 -8.88 -15.30 16.99
CA ALA A 151 -9.85 -15.55 15.91
C ALA A 151 -11.07 -16.34 16.40
N ALA A 152 -10.88 -17.39 17.20
CA ALA A 152 -11.98 -18.16 17.77
C ALA A 152 -12.83 -17.33 18.74
N MET A 153 -12.22 -16.46 19.54
CA MET A 153 -12.92 -15.54 20.43
C MET A 153 -13.68 -14.46 19.66
N GLY A 154 -13.08 -13.89 18.61
CA GLY A 154 -13.73 -12.94 17.73
C GLY A 154 -14.95 -13.54 17.03
N ALA A 155 -14.84 -14.78 16.57
CA ALA A 155 -15.94 -15.50 15.92
C ALA A 155 -17.10 -15.74 16.92
N GLU A 156 -16.78 -16.09 18.17
CA GLU A 156 -17.78 -16.20 19.25
C GLU A 156 -18.48 -14.86 19.54
N LEU A 157 -17.79 -13.74 19.35
CA LEU A 157 -18.36 -12.39 19.49
C LEU A 157 -19.07 -11.88 18.22
N ASN A 158 -19.14 -12.68 17.15
CA ASN A 158 -19.73 -12.32 15.86
C ASN A 158 -19.06 -11.09 15.20
N LEU A 159 -17.73 -10.98 15.31
CA LEU A 159 -16.98 -10.01 14.50
C LEU A 159 -17.15 -10.31 13.02
N MET A 160 -17.13 -9.26 12.19
CA MET A 160 -17.21 -9.43 10.74
C MET A 160 -15.93 -10.09 10.19
N ASP A 161 -16.03 -10.75 9.04
CA ASP A 161 -14.91 -11.50 8.44
C ASP A 161 -13.65 -10.63 8.22
N ASP A 162 -13.83 -9.36 7.89
CA ASP A 162 -12.75 -8.39 7.74
C ASP A 162 -12.10 -8.02 9.08
N GLU A 163 -12.91 -7.80 10.13
CA GLU A 163 -12.41 -7.57 11.49
C GLU A 163 -11.68 -8.79 12.06
N LEU A 164 -12.16 -10.00 11.76
CA LEU A 164 -11.51 -11.26 12.14
C LEU A 164 -10.14 -11.41 11.49
N GLU A 165 -10.03 -11.11 10.19
CA GLU A 165 -8.75 -11.18 9.49
C GLU A 165 -7.77 -10.12 10.00
N ASN A 166 -8.25 -8.90 10.27
CA ASN A 166 -7.45 -7.84 10.91
C ASN A 166 -6.90 -8.31 12.27
N LEU A 167 -7.77 -8.87 13.11
CA LEU A 167 -7.43 -9.37 14.44
C LEU A 167 -6.44 -10.54 14.38
N ARG A 168 -6.64 -11.48 13.46
CA ARG A 168 -5.75 -12.63 13.26
C ARG A 168 -4.34 -12.17 12.86
N ILE A 169 -4.24 -11.24 11.91
CA ILE A 169 -2.95 -10.67 11.49
C ILE A 169 -2.33 -9.85 12.62
N ALA A 170 -3.12 -9.04 13.34
CA ALA A 170 -2.65 -8.28 14.50
C ALA A 170 -2.05 -9.19 15.57
N ALA A 171 -2.74 -10.28 15.90
CA ALA A 171 -2.30 -11.28 16.86
C ALA A 171 -1.03 -12.01 16.41
N LEU A 172 -0.83 -12.25 15.11
CA LEU A 172 0.44 -12.81 14.61
C LEU A 172 1.62 -11.85 14.75
N LEU A 173 1.37 -10.54 14.83
CA LEU A 173 2.38 -9.49 14.76
C LEU A 173 2.49 -8.63 16.03
N HIS A 174 1.71 -8.91 17.08
CA HIS A 174 1.54 -8.03 18.23
C HIS A 174 2.84 -7.78 19.00
N GLU A 175 3.67 -8.79 19.24
CA GLU A 175 4.97 -8.66 19.91
C GLU A 175 5.95 -7.79 19.10
N VAL A 176 5.78 -7.76 17.77
CA VAL A 176 6.68 -7.05 16.85
C VAL A 176 6.30 -5.60 16.70
N GLY A 177 5.02 -5.35 16.43
CA GLY A 177 4.55 -3.99 16.19
C GLY A 177 4.61 -3.14 17.45
N THR A 178 4.55 -3.77 18.63
CA THR A 178 4.80 -3.10 19.92
C THR A 178 6.29 -2.71 20.09
N ALA A 179 7.22 -3.53 19.60
CA ALA A 179 8.67 -3.30 19.72
C ALA A 179 9.26 -2.40 18.61
N ASP A 180 8.75 -2.47 17.37
CA ASP A 180 9.25 -1.69 16.23
C ASP A 180 8.15 -0.84 15.55
N GLN A 181 8.16 0.45 15.87
CA GLN A 181 7.29 1.44 15.23
C GLN A 181 7.53 1.60 13.71
N ARG A 182 8.67 1.14 13.16
CA ARG A 182 8.91 1.15 11.71
C ARG A 182 8.06 0.11 11.00
N LEU A 183 7.93 -1.08 11.57
CA LEU A 183 7.07 -2.15 11.06
C LEU A 183 5.61 -1.67 11.03
N LEU A 184 5.12 -1.05 12.11
CA LEU A 184 3.79 -0.43 12.11
C LEU A 184 3.63 0.62 11.00
N LYS A 185 4.58 1.55 10.88
CA LYS A 185 4.55 2.58 9.81
C LYS A 185 4.56 1.97 8.41
N MET A 186 5.24 0.83 8.21
CA MET A 186 5.28 0.15 6.93
C MET A 186 3.99 -0.62 6.63
N LEU A 187 3.42 -1.31 7.62
CA LEU A 187 2.11 -1.96 7.50
C LEU A 187 1.02 -0.95 7.15
N SER A 188 0.98 0.20 7.84
CA SER A 188 0.03 1.28 7.54
C SER A 188 0.25 1.93 6.17
N ARG A 189 1.50 1.95 5.67
CA ARG A 189 1.89 2.53 4.36
C ARG A 189 1.87 1.55 3.20
N SER A 190 1.69 0.25 3.45
CA SER A 190 1.70 -0.79 2.40
C SER A 190 0.57 -0.65 1.37
N VAL A 191 -0.31 0.34 1.53
CA VAL A 191 -1.50 0.53 0.71
C VAL A 191 -1.42 1.80 -0.12
N THR A 192 -1.32 1.64 -1.44
CA THR A 192 -1.75 2.65 -2.42
C THR A 192 -3.09 2.27 -3.08
N ASP A 193 -3.57 1.02 -2.90
CA ASP A 193 -4.81 0.50 -3.50
C ASP A 193 -5.66 -0.31 -2.50
N GLU A 194 -6.82 0.21 -2.12
CA GLU A 194 -7.78 -0.40 -1.18
C GLU A 194 -8.55 -1.60 -1.76
N SER A 195 -8.38 -1.88 -3.06
CA SER A 195 -9.01 -3.03 -3.72
C SER A 195 -8.35 -4.38 -3.38
N VAL A 196 -7.17 -4.37 -2.76
CA VAL A 196 -6.45 -5.58 -2.36
C VAL A 196 -6.81 -5.96 -0.92
N THR A 197 -7.53 -7.07 -0.75
CA THR A 197 -8.02 -7.56 0.56
C THR A 197 -6.91 -7.69 1.61
N VAL A 198 -5.75 -8.25 1.24
CA VAL A 198 -4.60 -8.42 2.15
C VAL A 198 -4.06 -7.06 2.62
N ALA A 199 -4.04 -6.07 1.73
CA ALA A 199 -3.53 -4.74 2.04
C ALA A 199 -4.44 -4.01 3.05
N ARG A 200 -5.76 -4.16 2.89
CA ARG A 200 -6.75 -3.68 3.87
C ARG A 200 -6.54 -4.35 5.23
N ALA A 201 -6.31 -5.66 5.22
CA ALA A 201 -6.15 -6.42 6.45
C ALA A 201 -4.90 -6.03 7.24
N LEU A 202 -3.79 -5.77 6.55
CA LEU A 202 -2.55 -5.26 7.16
C LEU A 202 -2.71 -3.87 7.79
N ARG A 203 -3.53 -2.99 7.18
CA ARG A 203 -3.84 -1.68 7.77
C ARG A 203 -4.66 -1.81 9.05
N GLY A 204 -5.73 -2.60 9.01
CA GLY A 204 -6.55 -2.85 10.20
C GLY A 204 -5.74 -3.50 11.33
N ALA A 205 -4.85 -4.43 10.99
CA ALA A 205 -3.93 -5.02 11.95
C ALA A 205 -3.00 -3.98 12.58
N ALA A 206 -2.45 -3.05 11.79
CA ALA A 206 -1.59 -1.99 12.30
C ALA A 206 -2.32 -1.06 13.29
N GLU A 207 -3.60 -0.76 13.05
CA GLU A 207 -4.45 0.02 13.98
C GLU A 207 -4.64 -0.71 15.31
N ILE A 208 -4.97 -2.00 15.26
CA ILE A 208 -5.12 -2.86 16.45
C ILE A 208 -3.81 -2.90 17.26
N ILE A 209 -2.67 -3.13 16.61
CA ILE A 209 -1.39 -3.23 17.32
C ILE A 209 -0.97 -1.88 17.90
N ALA A 210 -1.22 -0.77 17.20
CA ALA A 210 -0.89 0.57 17.70
C ALA A 210 -1.66 0.87 18.99
N GLU A 211 -2.95 0.54 19.05
CA GLU A 211 -3.76 0.70 20.27
C GLU A 211 -3.34 -0.31 21.36
N TYR A 212 -3.08 -1.57 20.99
CA TYR A 212 -2.60 -2.60 21.92
C TYR A 212 -1.27 -2.24 22.59
N SER A 213 -0.39 -1.54 21.89
CA SER A 213 0.93 -1.13 22.39
C SER A 213 0.87 -0.26 23.63
N HIS A 214 -0.26 0.39 23.91
CA HIS A 214 -0.43 1.25 25.09
C HIS A 214 -1.46 0.65 26.06
N TYR A 215 -1.91 -0.58 25.81
CA TYR A 215 -2.99 -1.21 26.58
C TYR A 215 -2.67 -1.26 28.08
N TYR A 216 -1.56 -1.88 28.45
CA TYR A 216 -1.18 -2.05 29.87
C TYR A 216 -0.61 -0.78 30.51
N GLU A 217 -0.34 0.28 29.73
CA GLU A 217 0.00 1.60 30.28
C GLU A 217 -1.26 2.36 30.75
N ILE A 218 -2.41 2.08 30.13
CA ILE A 218 -3.67 2.78 30.38
C ILE A 218 -4.59 1.98 31.31
N VAL A 219 -4.58 0.65 31.17
CA VAL A 219 -5.51 -0.27 31.81
C VAL A 219 -4.90 -0.84 33.09
N GLY A 220 -5.63 -0.74 34.19
CA GLY A 220 -5.27 -1.39 35.46
C GLY A 220 -5.22 -0.42 36.63
N ASP A 221 -4.23 0.49 36.63
CA ASP A 221 -4.02 1.43 37.74
C ASP A 221 -4.80 2.74 37.56
N ASP A 222 -4.88 3.26 36.32
CA ASP A 222 -5.48 4.57 36.04
C ASP A 222 -6.95 4.48 35.57
N TRP A 223 -7.29 3.44 34.79
CA TRP A 223 -8.64 3.26 34.23
C TRP A 223 -9.06 1.79 34.15
N ASP A 224 -10.35 1.55 34.40
CA ASP A 224 -11.00 0.27 34.10
C ASP A 224 -11.20 0.13 32.58
N ILE A 225 -10.91 -1.05 32.03
CA ILE A 225 -11.06 -1.34 30.59
C ILE A 225 -12.46 -1.07 30.02
N GLU A 226 -13.50 -1.18 30.86
CA GLU A 226 -14.89 -0.93 30.45
C GLU A 226 -15.18 0.55 30.22
N ALA A 227 -14.39 1.44 30.81
CA ALA A 227 -14.50 2.89 30.63
C ALA A 227 -13.76 3.38 29.37
N LEU A 228 -12.93 2.54 28.75
CA LEU A 228 -12.08 2.94 27.64
C LEU A 228 -12.75 2.60 26.29
N PRO A 229 -12.76 3.56 25.33
CA PRO A 229 -13.36 3.38 24.03
C PRO A 229 -12.44 2.60 23.07
N MET A 230 -11.85 1.48 23.54
CA MET A 230 -11.01 0.64 22.70
C MET A 230 -11.83 -0.31 21.82
N ALA A 231 -11.31 -0.58 20.63
CA ALA A 231 -11.88 -1.57 19.73
C ALA A 231 -11.97 -2.95 20.42
N ILE A 232 -13.08 -3.66 20.15
CA ILE A 232 -13.28 -5.01 20.70
C ILE A 232 -12.16 -5.97 20.28
N ALA A 233 -11.60 -5.80 19.08
CA ALA A 233 -10.45 -6.57 18.61
C ALA A 233 -9.22 -6.42 19.52
N VAL A 234 -8.93 -5.21 20.02
CA VAL A 234 -7.82 -4.97 20.97
C VAL A 234 -8.09 -5.64 22.31
N LYS A 235 -9.33 -5.55 22.80
CA LYS A 235 -9.78 -6.21 24.04
C LYS A 235 -9.66 -7.74 23.94
N VAL A 236 -9.98 -8.32 22.79
CA VAL A 236 -9.81 -9.75 22.50
C VAL A 236 -8.34 -10.13 22.45
N LEU A 237 -7.51 -9.34 21.74
CA LEU A 237 -6.07 -9.58 21.64
C LEU A 237 -5.40 -9.60 23.02
N ALA A 238 -5.73 -8.63 23.89
CA ALA A 238 -5.18 -8.57 25.25
C ALA A 238 -5.51 -9.81 26.09
N VAL A 239 -6.75 -10.31 26.00
CA VAL A 239 -7.17 -11.53 26.71
C VAL A 239 -6.48 -12.76 26.14
N ALA A 240 -6.39 -12.87 24.81
CA ALA A 240 -5.76 -14.01 24.15
C ALA A 240 -4.26 -14.09 24.46
N ASP A 241 -3.54 -12.97 24.37
CA ASP A 241 -2.12 -12.88 24.69
C ASP A 241 -1.87 -13.24 26.16
N ALA A 242 -2.56 -12.57 27.09
CA ALA A 242 -2.41 -12.85 28.52
C ALA A 242 -2.71 -14.31 28.90
N PHE A 243 -3.73 -14.92 28.30
CA PHE A 243 -4.06 -16.33 28.54
C PHE A 243 -2.96 -17.29 28.07
N GLU A 244 -2.37 -17.04 26.90
CA GLU A 244 -1.22 -17.83 26.42
C GLU A 244 0.02 -17.55 27.28
N THR A 245 0.33 -16.30 27.61
CA THR A 245 1.48 -15.94 28.46
C THR A 245 1.41 -16.56 29.86
N LEU A 246 0.22 -16.66 30.45
CA LEU A 246 0.03 -17.30 31.77
C LEU A 246 0.39 -18.79 31.75
N GLN A 247 0.16 -19.47 30.63
CA GLN A 247 0.47 -20.88 30.44
C GLN A 247 1.95 -21.14 30.12
N MET A 248 2.75 -20.09 29.96
CA MET A 248 4.19 -20.20 29.77
C MET A 248 4.93 -20.13 31.12
N ALA A 249 6.00 -20.91 31.24
CA ALA A 249 6.88 -20.83 32.39
C ALA A 249 7.80 -19.61 32.27
N THR A 250 8.06 -18.95 33.40
CA THR A 250 9.03 -17.85 33.51
C THR A 250 10.10 -18.22 34.54
N PRO A 251 11.25 -17.53 34.58
CA PRO A 251 12.29 -17.81 35.57
C PRO A 251 11.84 -17.75 37.04
N VAL A 252 10.74 -17.04 37.32
CA VAL A 252 10.24 -16.77 38.68
C VAL A 252 8.85 -17.38 38.96
N ARG A 253 8.18 -17.95 37.95
CA ARG A 253 6.82 -18.51 38.08
C ARG A 253 6.64 -19.73 37.16
N PRO A 254 6.12 -20.87 37.66
CA PRO A 254 5.78 -21.99 36.80
C PRO A 254 4.63 -21.63 35.83
N ALA A 255 4.55 -22.38 34.73
CA ALA A 255 3.44 -22.33 33.80
C ALA A 255 2.12 -22.63 34.51
N PHE A 256 1.09 -21.82 34.26
CA PHE A 256 -0.25 -22.13 34.77
C PHE A 256 -0.85 -23.27 33.97
N THR A 257 -1.63 -24.11 34.65
CA THR A 257 -2.54 -24.99 33.93
C THR A 257 -3.56 -24.14 33.21
N ARG A 258 -4.11 -24.65 32.12
CA ARG A 258 -5.13 -23.98 31.33
C ARG A 258 -6.32 -23.46 32.16
N TRP A 259 -6.76 -24.24 33.14
CA TRP A 259 -7.85 -23.85 34.05
C TRP A 259 -7.41 -22.74 35.01
N SER A 260 -6.21 -22.83 35.57
CA SER A 260 -5.64 -21.78 36.44
C SER A 260 -5.42 -20.46 35.68
N ALA A 261 -5.02 -20.52 34.41
CA ALA A 261 -4.91 -19.35 33.54
C ALA A 261 -6.27 -18.69 33.31
N LEU A 262 -7.31 -19.49 33.04
CA LEU A 262 -8.68 -18.97 32.87
C LEU A 262 -9.19 -18.31 34.16
N GLU A 263 -8.99 -18.94 35.32
CA GLU A 263 -9.38 -18.36 36.61
C GLU A 263 -8.66 -17.03 36.88
N GLU A 264 -7.38 -16.92 36.51
CA GLU A 264 -6.63 -15.68 36.70
C GLU A 264 -7.14 -14.55 35.79
N ILE A 265 -7.45 -14.87 34.52
CA ILE A 265 -8.08 -13.90 33.60
C ILE A 265 -9.47 -13.49 34.10
N GLU A 266 -10.27 -14.43 34.63
CA GLU A 266 -11.60 -14.14 35.19
C GLU A 266 -11.54 -13.20 36.40
N LYS A 267 -10.50 -13.28 37.23
CA LYS A 267 -10.30 -12.32 38.34
C LYS A 267 -10.07 -10.89 37.86
N GLY A 268 -9.44 -10.72 36.70
CA GLY A 268 -9.18 -9.43 36.07
C GLY A 268 -10.35 -8.86 35.27
N ALA A 269 -11.49 -9.56 35.19
CA ALA A 269 -12.62 -9.17 34.36
C ALA A 269 -13.26 -7.85 34.81
N GLY A 270 -13.46 -6.94 33.85
CA GLY A 270 -14.00 -5.60 34.05
C GLY A 270 -13.00 -4.57 34.58
N ARG A 271 -11.77 -4.98 34.92
CA ARG A 271 -10.67 -4.08 35.29
C ARG A 271 -9.58 -4.09 34.23
N THR A 272 -8.87 -5.22 34.15
CA THR A 272 -7.77 -5.42 33.19
C THR A 272 -8.26 -6.02 31.88
N PHE A 273 -9.31 -6.85 31.93
CA PHE A 273 -9.83 -7.57 30.77
C PHE A 273 -11.30 -7.28 30.57
N ALA A 274 -11.71 -6.93 29.35
CA ALA A 274 -13.11 -6.64 29.05
C ALA A 274 -13.98 -7.89 29.29
N ARG A 275 -15.12 -7.72 29.97
CA ARG A 275 -15.99 -8.84 30.38
C ARG A 275 -16.48 -9.66 29.19
N GLU A 276 -16.75 -9.00 28.06
CA GLU A 276 -17.19 -9.68 26.84
C GLU A 276 -16.09 -10.56 26.24
N ALA A 277 -14.84 -10.09 26.25
CA ALA A 277 -13.69 -10.87 25.80
C ALA A 277 -13.42 -12.05 26.75
N VAL A 278 -13.49 -11.86 28.07
CA VAL A 278 -13.35 -12.95 29.04
C VAL A 278 -14.46 -14.00 28.86
N ARG A 279 -15.70 -13.59 28.61
CA ARG A 279 -16.81 -14.50 28.29
C ARG A 279 -16.50 -15.33 27.05
N ALA A 280 -16.02 -14.70 25.99
CA ALA A 280 -15.65 -15.39 24.75
C ALA A 280 -14.52 -16.40 25.00
N LEU A 281 -13.48 -16.02 25.75
CA LEU A 281 -12.40 -16.91 26.14
C LEU A 281 -12.95 -18.14 26.88
N ARG A 282 -13.85 -17.95 27.85
CA ARG A 282 -14.44 -19.07 28.60
C ARG A 282 -15.17 -20.06 27.69
N VAL A 283 -15.94 -19.57 26.71
CA VAL A 283 -16.64 -20.44 25.75
C VAL A 283 -15.64 -21.20 24.90
N VAL A 284 -14.67 -20.50 24.30
CA VAL A 284 -13.65 -21.11 23.42
C VAL A 284 -12.74 -22.07 24.19
N ALA A 285 -12.41 -21.74 25.43
CA ALA A 285 -11.61 -22.56 26.30
C ALA A 285 -12.37 -23.79 26.81
N GLY A 286 -13.70 -23.72 26.93
CA GLY A 286 -14.55 -24.87 27.27
C GLY A 286 -14.72 -25.89 26.15
N ARG A 287 -14.38 -25.56 24.90
CA ARG A 287 -14.53 -26.48 23.76
C ARG A 287 -13.48 -27.61 23.80
N PRO A 288 -13.88 -28.88 23.60
CA PRO A 288 -12.93 -29.99 23.47
C PRO A 288 -12.04 -29.79 22.23
N GLU A 289 -10.76 -30.19 22.33
CA GLU A 289 -9.71 -29.91 21.32
C GLU A 289 -10.07 -30.37 19.89
N ALA A 290 -10.95 -31.37 19.74
CA ALA A 290 -11.38 -31.93 18.46
C ALA A 290 -12.19 -30.97 17.56
N LEU A 291 -12.71 -29.85 18.07
CA LEU A 291 -13.56 -28.89 17.34
C LEU A 291 -12.81 -27.62 16.88
N ARG A 292 -11.48 -27.57 17.02
CA ARG A 292 -10.67 -26.38 16.72
C ARG A 292 -10.12 -26.32 15.30
N ALA A 293 -10.28 -27.39 14.52
CA ALA A 293 -9.69 -27.54 13.18
C ALA A 293 -10.72 -27.66 12.05
N SER A 294 -12.00 -27.30 12.29
CA SER A 294 -13.06 -27.26 11.28
C SER A 294 -13.53 -25.84 11.04
#